data_AF-A0AAV5G881-F1
#
_entry.id   AF-A0AAV5G881-F1
#
_cell.length_a   1.000
_cell.length_b   1.000
_cell.length_c   1.000
_cell.angle_alpha   90.00
_cell.angle_beta   90.00
_cell.angle_gamma   90.00
#
_symmetry.space_group_name_H-M   'P 1'
#
loop_
_entity.id
_entity.type
_entity.pdbx_description
1 polymer ?
#
loop_
_entity_poly.entity_id
_entity_poly.type
_entity_poly.pdbx_seq_one_letter_code
_entity_poly.pdbx_strand_id
1 'polypeptide(L)'
;MAASEAVQPAREPQQISPTLALDLRIRFLETLLRAPPHSSSPNSSPASLARRVAHVHEALQQALETPQGGTDAVRRFVQNYELNSPLLTPALPSAPPEPDAPTSSASKLALVLEAEHDLRTLERDLRELAVLDERGVVGAGQLADHEALRPTLDDVVTKVKPVAKEYVSLEQRTTALLQGYNDYISTMSELFVSWDEILGEAEAQVARLEKQKRRENEYDVS
;
A
#
# COMPACT_ATOMS: atom_id res chain seq x y z
N MET A 1 15.61 -25.75 -32.59
CA MET A 1 16.62 -24.88 -31.93
C MET A 1 15.81 -23.76 -31.27
N ALA A 2 15.35 -23.87 -30.02
CA ALA A 2 16.03 -23.98 -28.71
C ALA A 2 16.37 -22.60 -28.10
N ALA A 3 15.56 -22.18 -27.11
CA ALA A 3 15.77 -21.19 -26.02
C ALA A 3 14.37 -20.94 -25.40
N SER A 4 13.89 -21.44 -24.26
CA SER A 4 14.42 -21.85 -22.94
C SER A 4 15.03 -20.72 -22.12
N GLU A 5 14.19 -19.98 -21.39
CA GLU A 5 14.55 -19.18 -20.21
C GLU A 5 13.28 -18.62 -19.53
N ALA A 6 13.05 -18.62 -18.22
CA ALA A 6 13.60 -19.38 -17.10
C ALA A 6 12.60 -19.28 -15.94
N VAL A 7 12.28 -20.43 -15.35
CA VAL A 7 11.64 -20.56 -14.05
C VAL A 7 12.50 -19.86 -13.01
N GLN A 8 11.92 -18.97 -12.21
CA GLN A 8 12.61 -18.33 -11.08
C GLN A 8 13.13 -19.43 -10.13
N PRO A 9 14.45 -19.53 -9.91
CA PRO A 9 14.97 -20.48 -8.96
C PRO A 9 14.60 -20.04 -7.55
N ALA A 10 14.20 -21.01 -6.73
CA ALA A 10 14.11 -20.89 -5.29
C ALA A 10 15.34 -20.14 -4.76
N ARG A 11 15.10 -19.12 -3.92
CA ARG A 11 16.13 -18.27 -3.30
C ARG A 11 17.28 -19.14 -2.82
N GLU A 12 18.41 -19.08 -3.53
CA GLU A 12 19.58 -19.89 -3.22
C GLU A 12 19.99 -19.62 -1.76
N PRO A 13 20.37 -20.65 -0.98
CA PRO A 13 20.81 -20.46 0.39
C PRO A 13 21.99 -19.51 0.36
N GLN A 14 21.82 -18.31 0.91
CA GLN A 14 22.86 -17.30 0.98
C GLN A 14 24.11 -17.97 1.55
N GLN A 15 25.19 -18.03 0.77
CA GLN A 15 26.44 -18.63 1.20
C GLN A 15 27.05 -17.72 2.26
N ILE A 16 26.66 -17.96 3.52
CA ILE A 16 27.19 -17.24 4.67
C ILE A 16 28.69 -17.56 4.71
N SER A 17 29.52 -16.53 4.61
CA SER A 17 30.97 -16.71 4.74
C SER A 17 31.27 -17.42 6.08
N PRO A 18 32.19 -18.41 6.11
CA PRO A 18 32.39 -19.24 7.29
C PRO A 18 32.80 -18.43 8.52
N THR A 19 33.48 -17.29 8.31
CA THR A 19 33.83 -16.33 9.35
C THR A 19 32.61 -15.62 9.92
N LEU A 20 31.63 -15.26 9.09
CA LEU A 20 30.39 -14.62 9.54
C LEU A 20 29.44 -15.63 10.21
N ALA A 21 29.40 -16.87 9.73
CA ALA A 21 28.66 -17.94 10.39
C ALA A 21 29.20 -18.22 11.81
N LEU A 22 30.52 -18.21 11.97
CA LEU A 22 31.16 -18.36 13.28
C LEU A 22 30.89 -17.15 14.19
N ASP A 23 31.00 -15.91 13.71
CA ASP A 23 30.68 -14.72 14.51
C ASP A 23 29.21 -14.71 14.95
N LEU A 24 28.28 -15.03 14.06
CA LEU A 24 26.86 -15.13 14.40
C LEU A 24 26.59 -16.23 15.42
N ARG A 25 27.27 -17.38 15.32
CA ARG A 25 27.12 -18.48 16.27
C ARG A 25 27.73 -18.15 17.63
N ILE A 26 28.87 -17.44 17.65
CA ILE A 26 29.48 -16.93 18.88
C ILE A 26 28.53 -15.91 19.54
N ARG A 27 28.00 -14.94 18.79
CA ARG A 27 27.01 -13.98 19.30
C ARG A 27 25.73 -14.66 19.78
N PHE A 28 25.26 -15.69 19.08
CA PHE A 28 24.09 -16.45 19.49
C PHE A 28 24.35 -17.17 20.82
N LEU A 29 25.50 -17.82 20.97
CA LEU A 29 25.91 -18.43 22.23
C LEU A 29 26.05 -17.38 23.34
N GLU A 30 26.63 -16.21 23.05
CA GLU A 30 26.68 -15.09 23.98
C GLU A 30 25.28 -14.63 24.41
N THR A 31 24.30 -14.59 23.50
CA THR A 31 22.91 -14.23 23.85
C THR A 31 22.17 -15.31 24.61
N LEU A 32 22.41 -16.60 24.34
CA LEU A 32 21.79 -17.69 25.11
C LEU A 32 22.35 -17.78 26.52
N LEU A 33 23.64 -17.52 26.69
CA LEU A 33 24.32 -17.50 27.99
C LEU A 33 24.07 -16.20 28.76
N ARG A 34 23.71 -15.11 28.08
CA ARG A 34 23.24 -13.87 28.69
C ARG A 34 21.73 -13.93 28.88
N ALA A 35 21.29 -14.41 30.04
CA ALA A 35 19.87 -14.35 30.42
C ALA A 35 19.28 -12.95 30.16
N PRO A 36 18.02 -12.84 29.70
CA PRO A 36 17.38 -11.55 29.51
C PRO A 36 17.36 -10.79 30.86
N PRO A 37 17.61 -9.48 30.87
CA PRO A 37 17.69 -8.72 32.11
C PRO A 37 16.31 -8.67 32.77
N HIS A 38 16.07 -9.56 33.73
CA HIS A 38 15.04 -9.38 34.73
C HIS A 38 15.51 -8.23 35.65
N SER A 39 14.94 -7.05 35.44
CA SER A 39 15.01 -5.85 36.29
C SER A 39 16.39 -5.36 36.75
N SER A 40 16.79 -4.21 36.18
CA SER A 40 17.60 -3.14 36.81
C SER A 40 19.00 -3.47 37.36
N SER A 41 20.03 -3.38 36.50
CA SER A 41 21.30 -2.72 36.86
C SER A 41 22.15 -2.46 35.60
N PRO A 42 22.38 -1.20 35.19
CA PRO A 42 23.09 -0.87 33.96
C PRO A 42 24.63 -0.91 34.08
N ASN A 43 25.21 -1.42 35.17
CA ASN A 43 26.64 -1.25 35.47
C ASN A 43 27.34 -2.51 36.00
N SER A 44 27.23 -3.65 35.31
CA SER A 44 28.16 -4.77 35.53
C SER A 44 29.06 -4.97 34.32
N SER A 45 30.36 -4.76 34.51
CA SER A 45 31.42 -5.06 33.55
C SER A 45 31.29 -6.50 33.03
N PRO A 46 31.80 -6.83 31.83
CA PRO A 46 31.68 -8.18 31.28
C PRO A 46 32.55 -9.14 32.10
N ALA A 47 32.01 -9.69 33.19
CA ALA A 47 32.61 -10.85 33.83
C ALA A 47 32.73 -11.93 32.75
N SER A 48 33.96 -12.39 32.51
CA SER A 48 34.26 -13.41 31.52
C SER A 48 33.37 -14.63 31.73
N LEU A 49 32.99 -15.30 30.64
CA LEU A 49 32.13 -16.48 30.66
C LEU A 49 32.62 -17.51 31.71
N ALA A 50 33.94 -17.68 31.81
CA ALA A 50 34.59 -18.52 32.81
C ALA A 50 34.23 -18.14 34.26
N ARG A 51 34.19 -16.84 34.60
CA ARG A 51 33.86 -16.39 35.95
C ARG A 51 32.39 -16.59 36.30
N ARG A 52 31.49 -16.50 35.32
CA ARG A 52 30.05 -16.75 35.54
C ARG A 52 29.73 -18.24 35.64
N VAL A 53 30.35 -19.07 34.79
CA VAL A 53 30.23 -20.53 34.91
C VAL A 53 30.78 -20.98 36.25
N ALA A 54 31.91 -20.44 36.70
CA ALA A 54 32.44 -20.71 38.04
C ALA A 54 31.46 -20.29 39.15
N HIS A 55 30.84 -19.11 39.05
CA HIS A 55 29.84 -18.65 40.02
C HIS A 55 28.56 -19.49 40.03
N VAL A 56 28.05 -19.91 38.87
CA VAL A 56 26.88 -20.80 38.78
C VAL A 56 27.23 -22.17 39.33
N HIS A 57 28.43 -22.67 39.04
CA HIS A 57 28.94 -23.93 39.57
C HIS A 57 29.06 -23.89 41.09
N GLU A 58 29.64 -22.81 41.64
CA GLU A 58 29.77 -22.58 43.08
C GLU A 58 28.39 -22.44 43.75
N ALA A 59 27.44 -21.71 43.15
CA ALA A 59 26.08 -21.59 43.64
C ALA A 59 25.32 -22.93 43.62
N LEU A 60 25.55 -23.76 42.59
CA LEU A 60 24.96 -25.10 42.48
C LEU A 60 25.57 -26.05 43.52
N GLN A 61 26.90 -26.00 43.70
CA GLN A 61 27.58 -26.75 44.77
C GLN A 61 27.07 -26.34 46.15
N GLN A 62 26.96 -25.04 46.43
CA GLN A 62 26.43 -24.54 47.69
C GLN A 62 24.97 -24.96 47.91
N ALA A 63 24.13 -24.92 46.88
CA ALA A 63 22.73 -25.39 46.94
C ALA A 63 22.62 -26.91 47.17
N LEU A 64 23.57 -27.71 46.67
CA LEU A 64 23.64 -29.16 46.89
C LEU A 64 24.24 -29.55 48.25
N GLU A 65 25.05 -28.69 48.85
CA GLU A 65 25.67 -28.88 50.16
C GLU A 65 24.78 -28.37 51.31
N THR A 66 23.81 -27.49 51.03
CA THR A 66 22.89 -26.97 52.05
C THR A 66 21.94 -28.06 52.55
N PRO A 67 22.01 -28.49 53.83
CA PRO A 67 21.36 -29.71 54.33
C PRO A 67 19.83 -29.63 54.47
N GLN A 68 19.21 -28.47 54.23
CA GLN A 68 17.77 -28.24 54.43
C GLN A 68 16.96 -28.08 53.14
N GLY A 69 17.57 -28.21 51.95
CA GLY A 69 16.86 -27.99 50.68
C GLY A 69 17.23 -28.91 49.51
N GLY A 70 18.35 -29.63 49.56
CA GLY A 70 18.74 -30.57 48.51
C GLY A 70 18.19 -31.96 48.79
N THR A 71 17.06 -32.34 48.20
CA THR A 71 16.60 -33.74 48.24
C THR A 71 17.67 -34.63 47.57
N ASP A 72 17.96 -35.80 48.13
CA ASP A 72 18.91 -36.78 47.54
C ASP A 72 18.61 -37.07 46.06
N ALA A 73 17.35 -36.92 45.66
CA ALA A 73 16.89 -36.98 44.28
C ALA A 73 17.57 -35.95 43.38
N VAL A 74 17.71 -34.68 43.80
CA VAL A 74 18.40 -33.63 43.01
C VAL A 74 19.90 -33.93 42.91
N ARG A 75 20.53 -34.44 43.98
CA ARG A 75 21.93 -34.86 43.93
C ARG A 75 22.15 -36.02 42.95
N ARG A 76 21.28 -37.03 42.98
CA ARG A 76 21.29 -38.15 42.01
C ARG A 76 20.98 -37.71 40.58
N PHE A 77 20.10 -36.72 40.43
CA PHE A 77 19.74 -36.15 39.14
C PHE A 77 20.91 -35.41 38.50
N VAL A 78 21.61 -34.57 39.26
CA VAL A 78 22.82 -33.86 38.82
C VAL A 78 23.97 -34.83 38.54
N GLN A 79 24.14 -35.87 39.37
CA GLN A 79 25.14 -36.92 39.12
C GLN A 79 24.86 -37.70 37.83
N ASN A 80 23.58 -37.92 37.52
CA ASN A 80 23.12 -38.59 36.30
C ASN A 80 22.63 -37.58 35.25
N TYR A 81 23.31 -36.45 35.08
CA TYR A 81 22.87 -35.40 34.18
C TYR A 81 22.70 -35.89 32.74
N GLU A 82 23.63 -36.71 32.24
CA GLU A 82 23.57 -37.28 30.88
C GLU A 82 22.32 -38.12 30.64
N LEU A 83 21.88 -38.89 31.64
CA LEU A 83 20.66 -39.71 31.54
C LEU A 83 19.38 -38.87 31.64
N ASN A 84 19.45 -37.74 32.33
CA ASN A 84 18.31 -36.85 32.56
C ASN A 84 18.25 -35.65 31.58
N SER A 85 19.28 -35.47 30.74
CA SER A 85 19.35 -34.46 29.70
C SER A 85 18.12 -34.42 28.77
N PRO A 86 17.53 -35.57 28.36
CA PRO A 86 16.34 -35.56 27.51
C PRO A 86 15.10 -34.98 28.20
N LEU A 87 15.03 -35.02 29.54
CA LEU A 87 13.90 -34.49 30.32
C LEU A 87 14.03 -32.98 30.56
N LEU A 88 15.25 -32.43 30.47
CA LEU A 88 15.55 -31.02 30.68
C LEU A 88 15.55 -30.20 29.40
N THR A 89 15.50 -30.86 28.24
CA THR A 89 15.37 -30.20 26.95
C THR A 89 13.89 -30.17 26.60
N PRO A 90 13.11 -29.14 26.99
CA PRO A 90 11.76 -29.00 26.45
C PRO A 90 11.90 -29.01 24.93
N ALA A 91 11.11 -29.85 24.24
CA ALA A 91 11.15 -30.00 22.81
C ALA A 91 11.07 -28.61 22.15
N LEU A 92 12.22 -28.07 21.79
CA LEU A 92 12.32 -26.82 21.08
C LEU A 92 11.58 -27.04 19.76
N PRO A 93 10.69 -26.13 19.32
CA PRO A 93 9.94 -26.27 18.06
C PRO A 93 10.83 -26.19 16.79
N SER A 94 12.14 -26.43 16.92
CA SER A 94 13.13 -26.40 15.86
C SER A 94 13.45 -27.78 15.26
N ALA A 95 12.91 -28.86 15.81
CA ALA A 95 12.96 -30.15 15.13
C ALA A 95 11.80 -30.19 14.12
N PRO A 96 12.04 -30.34 12.80
CA PRO A 96 10.98 -30.69 11.89
C PRO A 96 10.30 -31.97 12.44
N PRO A 97 8.97 -32.05 12.48
CA PRO A 97 8.32 -33.27 12.90
C PRO A 97 8.83 -34.40 12.00
N GLU A 98 9.57 -35.33 12.60
CA GLU A 98 9.91 -36.60 11.96
C GLU A 98 8.62 -37.17 11.37
N PRO A 99 8.55 -37.44 10.05
CA PRO A 99 7.32 -37.87 9.38
C PRO A 99 6.76 -39.20 9.91
N ASP A 100 7.56 -39.92 10.71
CA ASP A 100 7.28 -41.28 11.19
C ASP A 100 7.06 -41.37 12.71
N ALA A 101 6.84 -40.26 13.42
CA ALA A 101 6.26 -40.35 14.75
C ALA A 101 4.89 -41.07 14.64
N PRO A 102 4.63 -42.17 15.38
CA PRO A 102 3.38 -42.91 15.29
C PRO A 102 2.26 -42.11 15.97
N THR A 103 1.88 -40.96 15.40
CA THR A 103 0.58 -40.37 15.67
C THR A 103 -0.42 -41.44 15.27
N SER A 104 -1.18 -41.95 16.25
CA SER A 104 -2.15 -43.01 16.00
C SER A 104 -3.04 -42.64 14.82
N SER A 105 -3.49 -43.63 14.03
CA SER A 105 -4.42 -43.38 12.93
C SER A 105 -5.66 -42.59 13.38
N ALA A 106 -6.09 -42.78 14.63
CA ALA A 106 -7.15 -42.01 15.27
C ALA A 106 -6.79 -40.51 15.46
N SER A 107 -5.54 -40.19 15.82
CA SER A 107 -5.06 -38.81 15.96
C SER A 107 -4.98 -38.10 14.61
N LYS A 108 -4.58 -38.81 13.54
CA LYS A 108 -4.59 -38.28 12.18
C LYS A 108 -6.03 -38.01 11.70
N LEU A 109 -6.97 -38.91 11.98
CA LEU A 109 -8.39 -38.71 11.66
C LEU A 109 -8.99 -37.54 12.43
N ALA A 110 -8.68 -37.39 13.71
CA ALA A 110 -9.14 -36.26 14.51
C ALA A 110 -8.64 -34.93 13.94
N LEU A 111 -7.36 -34.86 13.53
CA LEU A 111 -6.78 -33.67 12.90
C LEU A 111 -7.41 -33.38 11.54
N VAL A 112 -7.69 -34.40 10.72
CA VAL A 112 -8.38 -34.22 9.42
C VAL A 112 -9.82 -33.75 9.61
N LEU A 113 -10.53 -34.23 10.64
CA LEU A 113 -11.89 -33.77 10.96
C LEU A 113 -11.89 -32.34 11.53
N GLU A 114 -10.89 -32.00 12.34
CA GLU A 114 -10.69 -30.63 12.84
C GLU A 114 -10.41 -29.66 11.68
N ALA A 115 -9.58 -30.08 10.72
CA ALA A 115 -9.23 -29.30 9.54
C ALA A 115 -10.23 -29.44 8.36
N GLU A 116 -11.34 -30.17 8.51
CA GLU A 116 -12.27 -30.46 7.41
C GLU A 116 -12.82 -29.19 6.77
N HIS A 117 -13.18 -28.20 7.60
CA HIS A 117 -13.71 -26.94 7.13
C HIS A 117 -12.68 -26.14 6.33
N ASP A 118 -11.44 -26.09 6.82
CA ASP A 118 -10.35 -25.37 6.17
C ASP A 118 -9.97 -26.04 4.84
N LEU A 119 -9.97 -27.38 4.78
CA LEU A 119 -9.73 -28.13 3.55
C LEU A 119 -10.81 -27.86 2.49
N ARG A 120 -12.09 -27.74 2.88
CA ARG A 120 -13.18 -27.40 1.96
C ARG A 120 -13.08 -25.96 1.45
N THR A 121 -12.69 -25.03 2.32
CA THR A 121 -12.47 -23.63 1.93
C THR A 121 -11.29 -23.55 0.96
N LEU A 122 -10.18 -24.21 1.27
CA LEU A 122 -9.03 -24.30 0.38
C LEU A 122 -9.39 -24.93 -0.97
N GLU A 123 -10.20 -25.99 -0.99
CA GLU A 123 -10.65 -26.63 -2.22
C GLU A 123 -11.49 -25.68 -3.09
N ARG A 124 -12.34 -24.86 -2.46
CA ARG A 124 -13.11 -23.82 -3.15
C ARG A 124 -12.18 -22.74 -3.71
N ASP A 125 -11.23 -22.27 -2.93
CA ASP A 125 -10.28 -21.23 -3.31
C ASP A 125 -9.36 -21.72 -4.44
N LEU A 126 -8.91 -22.98 -4.39
CA LEU A 126 -8.12 -23.59 -5.46
C LEU A 126 -8.92 -23.75 -6.76
N ARG A 127 -10.22 -24.05 -6.68
CA ARG A 127 -11.08 -24.03 -7.87
C ARG A 127 -11.25 -22.62 -8.43
N GLU A 128 -11.39 -21.61 -7.57
CA GLU A 128 -11.46 -20.22 -8.01
C GLU A 128 -10.15 -19.78 -8.68
N LEU A 129 -9.01 -20.13 -8.08
CA LEU A 129 -7.69 -19.90 -8.67
C LEU A 129 -7.52 -20.62 -10.01
N ALA A 130 -7.99 -21.86 -10.14
CA ALA A 130 -7.96 -22.59 -11.42
C ALA A 130 -8.81 -21.90 -12.49
N VAL A 131 -10.00 -21.40 -12.14
CA VAL A 131 -10.84 -20.63 -13.07
C VAL A 131 -10.17 -19.30 -13.45
N LEU A 132 -9.49 -18.64 -12.52
CA LEU A 132 -8.75 -17.40 -12.79
C LEU A 132 -7.50 -17.65 -13.64
N ASP A 133 -6.86 -18.81 -13.49
CA ASP A 133 -5.72 -19.25 -14.30
C ASP A 133 -6.14 -19.61 -15.73
N GLU A 134 -7.25 -20.34 -15.90
CA GLU A 134 -7.88 -20.59 -17.21
C GLU A 134 -8.28 -19.28 -17.92
N ARG A 135 -8.69 -18.27 -17.16
CA ARG A 135 -8.98 -16.92 -17.66
C ARG A 135 -7.73 -16.09 -17.93
N GLY A 136 -6.54 -16.61 -17.64
CA GLY A 136 -5.26 -15.93 -17.87
C GLY A 136 -5.05 -14.69 -16.99
N VAL A 137 -5.76 -14.58 -15.86
CA VAL A 137 -5.68 -13.42 -14.95
C VAL A 137 -4.43 -13.48 -14.05
N VAL A 138 -3.86 -14.67 -13.87
CA VAL A 138 -2.72 -14.92 -12.97
C VAL A 138 -1.38 -14.48 -13.58
N GLY A 139 -1.34 -14.26 -14.90
CA GLY A 139 -0.23 -13.58 -15.53
C GLY A 139 -0.44 -12.07 -15.51
N ALA A 140 0.62 -11.34 -15.20
CA ALA A 140 0.90 -10.05 -15.84
C ALA A 140 1.01 -10.18 -17.39
N GLY A 141 0.22 -11.06 -18.01
CA GLY A 141 0.44 -11.69 -19.31
C GLY A 141 0.14 -10.78 -20.49
N GLN A 142 -0.52 -9.64 -20.24
CA GLN A 142 -0.60 -8.55 -21.21
C GLN A 142 0.11 -7.30 -20.73
N LEU A 143 0.65 -7.26 -19.50
CA LEU A 143 1.34 -6.07 -19.00
C LEU A 143 2.65 -5.83 -19.77
N ALA A 144 3.35 -6.91 -20.13
CA ALA A 144 4.51 -6.86 -21.02
C ALA A 144 4.11 -6.38 -22.44
N ASP A 145 2.96 -6.82 -22.96
CA ASP A 145 2.42 -6.37 -24.25
C ASP A 145 2.04 -4.89 -24.23
N HIS A 146 1.58 -4.38 -23.08
CA HIS A 146 1.25 -2.97 -22.87
C HIS A 146 2.49 -2.09 -22.59
N GLU A 147 3.65 -2.66 -22.26
CA GLU A 147 4.90 -1.90 -22.14
C GLU A 147 5.35 -1.37 -23.51
N ALA A 148 5.09 -2.12 -24.58
CA ALA A 148 5.29 -1.66 -25.95
C ALA A 148 4.36 -0.48 -26.35
N LEU A 149 3.23 -0.30 -25.66
CA LEU A 149 2.30 0.81 -25.91
C LEU A 149 2.70 2.11 -25.19
N ARG A 150 3.58 2.07 -24.18
CA ARG A 150 4.08 3.27 -23.49
C ARG A 150 4.62 4.36 -24.43
N PRO A 151 5.52 4.08 -25.39
CA PRO A 151 6.03 5.12 -26.28
C PRO A 151 4.93 5.72 -27.16
N THR A 152 3.95 4.92 -27.60
CA THR A 152 2.82 5.43 -28.37
C THR A 152 1.88 6.31 -27.53
N LEU A 153 1.70 5.97 -26.25
CA LEU A 153 0.91 6.77 -25.33
C LEU A 153 1.60 8.10 -25.03
N ASP A 154 2.91 8.08 -24.79
CA ASP A 154 3.69 9.30 -24.56
C ASP A 154 3.69 10.22 -25.78
N ASP A 155 3.81 9.66 -27.00
CA ASP A 155 3.69 10.41 -28.25
C ASP A 155 2.30 11.06 -28.38
N VAL A 156 1.21 10.31 -28.11
CA VAL A 156 -0.15 10.87 -28.13
C VAL A 156 -0.33 11.95 -27.06
N VAL A 157 0.16 11.73 -25.84
CA VAL A 157 0.07 12.72 -24.75
C VAL A 157 0.84 13.99 -25.10
N THR A 158 2.01 13.89 -25.73
CA THR A 158 2.77 15.08 -26.16
C THR A 158 2.07 15.82 -27.28
N LYS A 159 1.38 15.13 -28.20
CA LYS A 159 0.59 15.73 -29.28
C LYS A 159 -0.71 16.38 -28.82
N VAL A 160 -1.36 15.83 -27.80
CA VAL A 160 -2.63 16.37 -27.26
C VAL A 160 -2.43 17.63 -26.43
N LYS A 161 -1.30 17.75 -25.72
CA LYS A 161 -0.97 18.94 -24.90
C LYS A 161 -1.02 20.29 -25.65
N PRO A 162 -0.39 20.46 -26.83
CA PRO A 162 -0.47 21.72 -27.56
C PRO A 162 -1.88 21.97 -28.12
N VAL A 163 -2.56 20.92 -28.60
CA VAL A 163 -3.93 21.02 -29.12
C VAL A 163 -4.88 21.53 -28.03
N ALA A 164 -4.78 21.01 -26.81
CA ALA A 164 -5.59 21.48 -25.68
C ALA A 164 -5.37 22.99 -25.38
N LYS A 165 -4.13 23.49 -25.51
CA LYS A 165 -3.82 24.92 -25.34
C LYS A 165 -4.42 25.76 -26.45
N GLU A 166 -4.36 25.29 -27.70
CA GLU A 166 -4.97 25.97 -28.84
C GLU A 166 -6.49 26.06 -28.68
N TYR A 167 -7.15 24.98 -28.23
CA TYR A 167 -8.59 25.00 -27.93
C TYR A 167 -8.96 26.06 -26.90
N VAL A 168 -8.22 26.18 -25.81
CA VAL A 168 -8.48 27.22 -24.79
C VAL A 168 -8.29 28.61 -25.37
N SER A 169 -7.25 28.83 -26.19
CA SER A 169 -7.05 30.13 -26.84
C SER A 169 -8.16 30.47 -27.85
N LEU A 170 -8.67 29.46 -28.55
CA LEU A 170 -9.77 29.60 -29.49
C LEU A 170 -11.08 29.93 -28.77
N GLU A 171 -11.33 29.27 -27.63
CA GLU A 171 -12.47 29.53 -26.75
C GLU A 171 -12.43 30.95 -26.17
N GLN A 172 -11.26 31.42 -25.74
CA GLN A 172 -11.08 32.81 -25.28
C GLN A 172 -11.36 33.80 -26.41
N ARG A 173 -10.94 33.49 -27.65
CA ARG A 173 -11.18 34.37 -28.80
C ARG A 173 -12.66 34.39 -29.20
N THR A 174 -13.35 33.25 -29.20
CA THR A 174 -14.78 33.20 -29.51
C THR A 174 -15.62 33.87 -28.43
N THR A 175 -15.29 33.68 -27.16
CA THR A 175 -15.98 34.37 -26.05
C THR A 175 -15.75 35.88 -26.10
N ALA A 176 -14.53 36.34 -26.38
CA ALA A 176 -14.25 37.76 -26.59
C ALA A 176 -15.01 38.35 -27.79
N LEU A 177 -15.11 37.60 -28.89
CA LEU A 177 -15.89 38.02 -30.06
C LEU A 177 -17.39 38.11 -29.72
N LEU A 178 -17.91 37.16 -28.94
CA LEU A 178 -19.30 37.15 -28.53
C LEU A 178 -19.63 38.32 -27.59
N GLN A 179 -18.71 38.66 -26.68
CA GLN A 179 -18.80 39.84 -25.82
C GLN A 179 -18.79 41.13 -26.65
N GLY A 180 -17.82 41.28 -27.57
CA GLY A 180 -17.77 42.46 -28.45
C GLY A 180 -19.02 42.60 -29.33
N TYR A 181 -19.61 41.49 -29.78
CA TYR A 181 -20.89 41.51 -30.49
C TYR A 181 -22.05 41.92 -29.59
N ASN A 182 -22.09 41.42 -28.36
CA ASN A 182 -23.11 41.80 -27.39
C ASN A 182 -23.03 43.30 -27.06
N ASP A 183 -21.83 43.82 -26.82
CA ASP A 183 -21.60 45.24 -26.58
C ASP A 183 -22.00 46.08 -27.81
N TYR A 184 -21.66 45.62 -29.01
CA TYR A 184 -22.09 46.26 -30.25
C TYR A 184 -23.63 46.30 -30.37
N ILE A 185 -24.33 45.20 -30.09
CA ILE A 185 -25.80 45.19 -30.06
C ILE A 185 -26.31 46.19 -29.02
N SER A 186 -25.76 46.22 -27.80
CA SER A 186 -26.19 47.15 -26.77
C SER A 186 -26.05 48.60 -27.22
N THR A 187 -24.90 48.98 -27.78
CA THR A 187 -24.70 50.34 -28.32
C THR A 187 -25.62 50.66 -29.48
N MET A 188 -25.90 49.68 -30.35
CA MET A 188 -26.84 49.86 -31.47
C MET A 188 -28.28 50.03 -30.96
N SER A 189 -28.68 49.27 -29.94
CA SER A 189 -29.99 49.40 -29.29
C SER A 189 -30.13 50.76 -28.62
N GLU A 190 -29.10 51.24 -27.92
CA GLU A 190 -29.09 52.61 -27.35
C GLU A 190 -29.20 53.67 -28.44
N LEU A 191 -28.49 53.51 -29.56
CA LEU A 191 -28.61 54.43 -30.70
C LEU A 191 -30.02 54.44 -31.28
N PHE A 192 -30.64 53.27 -31.46
CA PHE A 192 -32.02 53.18 -31.94
C PHE A 192 -33.03 53.83 -31.00
N VAL A 193 -32.86 53.67 -29.69
CA VAL A 193 -33.70 54.39 -28.70
C VAL A 193 -33.51 55.90 -28.82
N SER A 194 -32.26 56.38 -28.92
CA SER A 194 -31.99 57.81 -29.10
C SER A 194 -32.59 58.37 -30.39
N TRP A 195 -32.60 57.57 -31.46
CA TRP A 195 -33.19 57.97 -32.73
C TRP A 195 -34.72 58.02 -32.64
N ASP A 196 -35.34 57.06 -31.96
CA ASP A 196 -36.79 57.06 -31.73
C ASP A 196 -37.23 58.28 -30.91
N GLU A 197 -36.46 58.66 -29.89
CA GLU A 197 -36.71 59.89 -29.11
C GLU A 197 -36.59 61.16 -29.96
N ILE A 198 -35.53 61.28 -30.76
CA ILE A 198 -35.34 62.44 -31.66
C ILE A 198 -36.46 62.51 -32.70
N LEU A 199 -36.85 61.37 -33.27
CA LEU A 199 -37.92 61.29 -34.26
C LEU A 199 -39.26 61.68 -33.61
N GLY A 200 -39.54 61.17 -32.41
CA GLY A 200 -40.73 61.52 -31.62
C GLY A 200 -40.78 63.00 -31.27
N GLU A 201 -39.64 63.63 -30.93
CA GLU A 201 -39.59 65.08 -30.69
C GLU A 201 -39.84 65.87 -31.98
N ALA A 202 -39.23 65.47 -33.10
CA ALA A 202 -39.45 66.11 -34.39
C ALA A 202 -40.92 65.99 -34.82
N GLU A 203 -41.53 64.82 -34.68
CA GLU A 203 -42.96 64.61 -34.94
C GLU A 203 -43.84 65.48 -34.03
N ALA A 204 -43.51 65.60 -32.75
CA ALA A 204 -44.24 66.47 -31.83
C ALA A 204 -44.10 67.96 -32.21
N GLN A 205 -42.93 68.40 -32.67
CA GLN A 205 -42.72 69.76 -33.17
C GLN A 205 -43.53 70.02 -34.44
N VAL A 206 -43.51 69.09 -35.40
CA VAL A 206 -44.33 69.18 -36.62
C VAL A 206 -45.82 69.23 -36.27
N ALA A 207 -46.31 68.36 -35.39
CA ALA A 207 -47.69 68.37 -34.95
C ALA A 207 -48.11 69.70 -34.27
N ARG A 208 -47.21 70.33 -33.51
CA ARG A 208 -47.43 71.66 -32.92
C ARG A 208 -47.54 72.73 -34.00
N LEU A 209 -46.63 72.75 -34.97
CA LEU A 209 -46.65 73.70 -36.09
C LEU A 209 -47.91 73.52 -36.95
N GLU A 210 -48.30 72.29 -37.24
CA GLU A 210 -49.54 71.99 -37.96
C GLU A 210 -50.78 72.49 -37.19
N LYS A 211 -50.82 72.29 -35.87
CA LYS A 211 -51.91 72.78 -35.04
C LYS A 211 -51.97 74.30 -35.02
N GLN A 212 -50.83 74.98 -34.93
CA GLN A 212 -50.78 76.45 -35.00
C GLN A 212 -51.28 76.95 -36.36
N LYS A 213 -50.79 76.36 -37.45
CA LYS A 213 -51.21 76.71 -38.82
C LYS A 213 -52.70 76.46 -39.04
N ARG A 214 -53.27 75.38 -38.52
CA ARG A 214 -54.72 75.12 -38.58
C ARG A 214 -55.52 76.20 -37.86
N ARG A 215 -55.06 76.67 -36.70
CA ARG A 215 -55.73 77.75 -35.96
C ARG A 215 -55.66 79.07 -36.70
N GLU A 216 -54.49 79.45 -37.23
CA GLU A 216 -54.35 80.66 -38.07
C GLU A 216 -55.29 80.62 -39.27
N ASN A 217 -55.35 79.48 -39.99
CA ASN A 217 -56.28 79.31 -41.11
C ASN A 217 -57.76 79.33 -40.68
N GLU A 218 -58.11 78.93 -39.46
CA GLU A 218 -59.48 78.98 -38.94
C GLU A 218 -59.92 80.43 -38.62
N TYR A 219 -58.98 81.29 -38.19
CA TYR A 219 -59.23 82.72 -37.97
C TYR A 219 -59.30 83.53 -39.26
N ASP A 220 -58.63 83.12 -40.33
CA ASP A 220 -58.65 83.81 -41.64
C ASP A 220 -59.92 83.55 -42.47
N VAL A 221 -60.76 82.59 -42.04
CA VAL A 221 -61.98 82.17 -42.75
C VAL A 221 -63.28 82.68 -42.07
N SER A 222 -63.18 83.37 -40.92
CA SER A 222 -64.31 84.05 -40.25
C SER A 222 -64.24 85.56 -40.46
#